data_AF-A0A1D1VWN8-F1
#
_entry.id   AF-A0A1D1VWN8-F1
#
_cell.length_a   1.000
_cell.length_b   1.000
_cell.length_c   1.000
_cell.angle_alpha   90.00
_cell.angle_beta   90.00
_cell.angle_gamma   90.00
#
_symmetry.space_group_name_H-M   'P 1'
#
loop_
_entity.id
_entity.type
_entity.pdbx_description
1 polymer ?
#
loop_
_entity_poly.entity_id
_entity_poly.type
_entity_poly.pdbx_seq_one_letter_code
_entity_poly.pdbx_strand_id
1 'polypeptide(L)'
;MAHAGTGKSVTLLEVVLQVFLSDTTHRLLVCAPTNNAVDHLASLLFRTGLMHRNNMVRLLAGSRSFDSVPWDVQPCCQFGQDRCIAENHRIILTTCASAVHAAKLSFTHVIIDEAACASEPEVLIPITIAAGQRTEPVKIIVAGDPMQLGAQINSEIAVEFGLETSLMERLLSLLIYGTWQNERFQDAFASSHSGSAGDELPTSG
;
A
#
# COMPACT_ATOMS: atom_id res chain seq x y z
N MET A 1 -12.10 -1.46 10.16
CA MET A 1 -11.36 -2.50 10.89
C MET A 1 -11.79 -3.85 10.34
N ALA A 2 -10.86 -4.74 10.03
CA ALA A 2 -11.19 -5.88 9.18
C ALA A 2 -10.20 -7.05 9.36
N HIS A 3 -10.60 -8.09 10.08
CA HIS A 3 -9.90 -9.37 10.24
C HIS A 3 -9.61 -10.09 8.91
N ALA A 4 -8.77 -11.13 8.89
CA ALA A 4 -8.62 -11.98 7.71
C ALA A 4 -10.00 -12.53 7.26
N GLY A 5 -10.39 -12.28 5.99
CA GLY A 5 -11.71 -12.66 5.45
C GLY A 5 -12.83 -11.59 5.48
N THR A 6 -12.54 -10.35 5.88
CA THR A 6 -13.55 -9.27 6.06
C THR A 6 -13.88 -8.42 4.83
N GLY A 7 -13.52 -8.88 3.62
CA GLY A 7 -13.87 -8.17 2.39
C GLY A 7 -13.09 -6.87 2.14
N LYS A 8 -11.95 -6.62 2.81
CA LYS A 8 -11.08 -5.43 2.54
C LYS A 8 -10.81 -5.24 1.05
N SER A 9 -10.29 -6.28 0.41
CA SER A 9 -9.97 -6.23 -1.02
C SER A 9 -11.21 -6.10 -1.90
N VAL A 10 -12.38 -6.58 -1.45
CA VAL A 10 -13.66 -6.39 -2.15
C VAL A 10 -14.16 -4.95 -2.01
N THR A 11 -14.01 -4.34 -0.84
CA THR A 11 -14.31 -2.93 -0.61
C THR A 11 -13.37 -2.04 -1.43
N LEU A 12 -12.06 -2.32 -1.44
CA LEU A 12 -11.12 -1.59 -2.27
C LEU A 12 -11.40 -1.77 -3.77
N LEU A 13 -11.75 -2.98 -4.20
CA LEU A 13 -12.21 -3.23 -5.56
C LEU A 13 -13.39 -2.31 -5.91
N GLU A 14 -14.40 -2.26 -5.05
CA GLU A 14 -15.57 -1.40 -5.26
C GLU A 14 -15.18 0.09 -5.29
N VAL A 15 -14.28 0.54 -4.41
CA VAL A 15 -13.76 1.91 -4.45
C VAL A 15 -13.07 2.21 -5.79
N VAL A 16 -12.23 1.30 -6.28
CA VAL A 16 -11.57 1.45 -7.59
C VAL A 16 -12.62 1.56 -8.70
N LEU A 17 -13.63 0.69 -8.71
CA LEU A 17 -14.70 0.69 -9.71
C LEU A 17 -15.52 2.00 -9.67
N GLN A 18 -15.97 2.43 -8.50
CA GLN A 18 -16.77 3.64 -8.33
C GLN A 18 -16.00 4.89 -8.75
N VAL A 19 -14.73 5.01 -8.36
CA VAL A 19 -13.88 6.14 -8.78
C VAL A 19 -13.62 6.10 -10.28
N PHE A 20 -13.37 4.92 -10.86
CA PHE A 20 -13.15 4.77 -12.30
C PHE A 20 -14.39 5.09 -13.14
N LEU A 21 -15.58 4.67 -12.70
CA LEU A 21 -16.84 4.84 -13.43
C LEU A 21 -17.45 6.24 -13.23
N SER A 22 -17.17 6.92 -12.12
CA SER A 22 -17.76 8.22 -11.80
C SER A 22 -17.28 9.37 -12.69
N ASP A 23 -16.03 9.35 -13.13
CA ASP A 23 -15.48 10.41 -13.99
C ASP A 23 -14.34 9.87 -14.88
N THR A 24 -14.48 10.09 -16.19
CA THR A 24 -13.49 9.71 -17.21
C THR A 24 -12.12 10.39 -17.05
N THR A 25 -12.05 11.52 -16.35
CA THR A 25 -10.81 12.25 -16.05
C THR A 25 -10.03 11.63 -14.89
N HIS A 26 -10.66 10.77 -14.09
CA HIS A 26 -9.98 10.12 -12.98
C HIS A 26 -8.93 9.12 -13.48
N ARG A 27 -7.73 9.23 -12.88
CA ARG A 27 -6.62 8.29 -13.04
C ARG A 27 -6.15 7.83 -11.66
N LEU A 28 -6.08 6.52 -11.48
CA LEU A 28 -5.88 5.85 -10.22
C LEU A 28 -4.52 5.15 -10.21
N LEU A 29 -3.73 5.42 -9.17
CA LEU A 29 -2.56 4.63 -8.82
C LEU A 29 -2.96 3.65 -7.71
N VAL A 30 -2.99 2.36 -8.02
CA VAL A 30 -3.36 1.30 -7.08
C VAL A 30 -2.10 0.54 -6.68
N CYS A 31 -1.82 0.50 -5.39
CA CYS A 31 -0.59 -0.04 -4.83
C CYS A 31 -0.84 -1.02 -3.70
N ALA A 32 0.16 -1.87 -3.47
CA ALA A 32 0.32 -2.66 -2.26
C ALA A 32 1.83 -2.95 -2.07
N PRO A 33 2.31 -3.28 -0.86
CA PRO A 33 3.73 -3.56 -0.63
C PRO A 33 4.21 -4.80 -1.39
N THR A 34 3.38 -5.84 -1.51
CA THR A 34 3.79 -7.12 -2.11
C THR A 34 3.21 -7.33 -3.50
N ASN A 35 3.95 -8.05 -4.36
CA ASN A 35 3.46 -8.42 -5.69
C ASN A 35 2.16 -9.22 -5.64
N ASN A 36 2.04 -10.14 -4.69
CA ASN A 36 0.86 -10.99 -4.54
C ASN A 36 -0.39 -10.18 -4.19
N ALA A 37 -0.28 -9.15 -3.33
CA ALA A 37 -1.40 -8.28 -3.01
C ALA A 37 -1.87 -7.46 -4.22
N VAL A 38 -0.94 -6.90 -4.98
CA VAL A 38 -1.28 -6.14 -6.21
C VAL A 38 -1.93 -7.06 -7.25
N ASP A 39 -1.39 -8.27 -7.43
CA ASP A 39 -1.93 -9.23 -8.40
C ASP A 39 -3.29 -9.75 -7.99
N HIS A 40 -3.52 -9.97 -6.69
CA HIS A 40 -4.84 -10.34 -6.18
C HIS A 40 -5.89 -9.28 -6.51
N LEU A 41 -5.58 -7.99 -6.30
CA LEU A 41 -6.46 -6.89 -6.73
C LEU A 41 -6.66 -6.85 -8.25
N ALA A 42 -5.60 -7.09 -9.03
CA ALA A 42 -5.70 -7.14 -10.49
C ALA A 42 -6.61 -8.29 -10.96
N SER A 43 -6.45 -9.50 -10.41
CA SER A 43 -7.33 -10.65 -10.68
C SER A 43 -8.77 -10.33 -10.31
N LEU A 44 -9.01 -9.72 -9.16
CA LEU A 44 -10.35 -9.31 -8.74
C LEU A 44 -10.97 -8.32 -9.73
N LEU A 45 -10.22 -7.31 -10.18
CA LEU A 45 -10.65 -6.35 -11.21
C LEU A 45 -11.02 -7.04 -12.52
N PHE A 46 -10.22 -8.01 -13.00
CA PHE A 46 -10.56 -8.77 -14.21
C PHE A 46 -11.83 -9.59 -14.07
N ARG A 47 -12.02 -10.23 -12.91
CA ARG A 47 -13.20 -11.05 -12.63
C ARG A 47 -14.51 -10.27 -12.65
N THR A 48 -14.46 -8.94 -12.51
CA THR A 48 -15.66 -8.09 -12.65
C THR A 48 -16.24 -8.09 -14.07
N GLY A 49 -15.41 -8.37 -15.09
CA GLY A 49 -15.79 -8.21 -16.50
C GLY A 49 -15.94 -6.76 -16.97
N LEU A 50 -15.76 -5.77 -16.09
CA LEU A 50 -15.91 -4.34 -16.41
C LEU A 50 -14.61 -3.70 -16.92
N MET A 51 -13.47 -4.38 -16.76
CA MET A 51 -12.16 -3.87 -17.10
C MET A 51 -11.69 -4.40 -18.45
N HIS A 52 -11.65 -3.54 -19.45
CA HIS A 52 -10.93 -3.83 -20.70
C HIS A 52 -9.42 -3.64 -20.49
N ARG A 53 -8.61 -4.38 -21.27
CA ARG A 53 -7.13 -4.29 -21.23
C ARG A 53 -6.61 -2.86 -21.40
N ASN A 54 -7.34 -2.00 -22.11
CA ASN A 54 -6.94 -0.61 -22.33
C ASN A 54 -7.21 0.32 -21.13
N ASN A 55 -7.97 -0.14 -20.13
CA ASN A 55 -8.32 0.67 -18.96
C ASN A 55 -7.29 0.55 -17.84
N MET A 56 -6.64 -0.62 -17.72
CA MET A 56 -5.72 -0.93 -16.63
C MET A 56 -4.41 -1.57 -17.09
N VAL A 57 -3.32 -1.27 -16.39
CA VAL A 57 -2.01 -1.90 -16.59
C VAL A 57 -1.38 -2.26 -15.25
N ARG A 58 -0.71 -3.41 -15.19
CA ARG A 58 0.07 -3.87 -14.04
C ARG A 58 1.57 -3.69 -14.35
N LEU A 59 2.20 -2.71 -13.70
CA LEU A 59 3.63 -2.44 -13.87
C LEU A 59 4.47 -3.36 -12.97
N LEU A 60 5.29 -4.21 -13.57
CA LEU A 60 6.15 -5.16 -12.87
C LEU A 60 7.57 -4.59 -12.66
N ALA A 61 8.18 -4.90 -11.52
CA ALA A 61 9.62 -4.70 -11.33
C ALA A 61 10.41 -5.54 -12.35
N GLY A 62 11.54 -5.02 -12.83
CA GLY A 62 12.39 -5.74 -13.80
C GLY A 62 12.97 -7.05 -13.28
N SER A 63 13.07 -7.22 -11.95
CA SER A 63 13.51 -8.47 -11.31
C SER A 63 12.43 -9.52 -11.17
N ARG A 64 11.16 -9.19 -11.46
CA ARG A 64 10.04 -10.11 -11.25
C ARG A 64 9.92 -11.10 -12.41
N SER A 65 9.87 -12.39 -12.13
CA SER A 65 9.59 -13.41 -13.15
C SER A 65 8.13 -13.31 -13.63
N PHE A 66 7.92 -13.24 -14.94
CA PHE A 66 6.59 -13.24 -15.55
C PHE A 66 5.81 -14.53 -15.25
N ASP A 67 6.50 -15.66 -15.17
CA ASP A 67 5.89 -16.97 -14.91
C ASP A 67 5.26 -17.08 -13.50
N SER A 68 5.69 -16.20 -12.58
CA SER A 68 5.12 -16.08 -11.23
C SER A 68 3.83 -15.26 -11.17
N VAL A 69 3.45 -14.61 -12.27
CA VAL A 69 2.24 -13.78 -12.34
C VAL A 69 1.04 -14.68 -12.63
N PRO A 70 -0.11 -14.51 -11.94
CA PRO A 70 -1.34 -15.22 -12.27
C PRO A 70 -1.72 -15.06 -13.75
N TRP A 71 -2.16 -16.15 -14.38
CA TRP A 71 -2.47 -16.20 -15.82
C TRP A 71 -3.54 -15.20 -16.26
N ASP A 72 -4.47 -14.84 -15.35
CA ASP A 72 -5.53 -13.87 -15.59
C ASP A 72 -5.03 -12.42 -15.55
N VAL A 73 -3.91 -12.15 -14.86
CA VAL A 73 -3.27 -10.84 -14.72
C VAL A 73 -2.20 -10.60 -15.78
N GLN A 74 -1.51 -11.65 -16.21
CA GLN A 74 -0.48 -11.60 -17.26
C GLN A 74 -0.85 -10.73 -18.48
N PRO A 75 -2.09 -10.74 -19.01
CA PRO A 75 -2.42 -9.98 -20.20
C PRO A 75 -2.42 -8.45 -20.06
N CYS A 76 -2.36 -7.90 -18.85
CA CYS A 76 -2.15 -6.47 -18.61
C CYS A 76 -0.81 -6.14 -17.95
N CYS A 77 0.09 -7.12 -17.81
CA CYS A 77 1.39 -6.89 -17.23
C CYS A 77 2.33 -6.21 -18.20
N GLN A 78 3.04 -5.19 -17.72
CA GLN A 78 4.12 -4.53 -18.44
C GLN A 78 5.32 -4.38 -17.53
N PHE A 79 6.52 -4.64 -18.05
CA PHE A 79 7.75 -4.40 -17.29
C PHE A 79 8.05 -2.89 -17.18
N GLY A 80 8.41 -2.46 -15.97
CA GLY A 80 8.44 -1.08 -15.48
C GLY A 80 9.49 -0.15 -16.08
N GLN A 81 9.69 -0.14 -17.39
CA GLN A 81 10.53 0.88 -18.04
C GLN A 81 9.76 1.61 -19.16
N ASP A 82 8.70 0.99 -19.67
CA ASP A 82 8.03 1.47 -20.87
C ASP A 82 6.87 2.43 -20.54
N ARG A 83 7.23 3.71 -20.42
CA ARG A 83 6.32 4.79 -20.00
C ARG A 83 5.11 4.96 -20.91
N CYS A 84 5.33 4.83 -22.22
CA CYS A 84 4.30 5.05 -23.23
C CYS A 84 3.09 4.12 -23.04
N ILE A 85 3.32 2.95 -22.46
CA ILE A 85 2.25 1.99 -22.19
C ILE A 85 1.41 2.48 -21.00
N ALA A 86 2.04 2.94 -19.91
CA ALA A 86 1.31 3.38 -18.73
C ALA A 86 0.48 4.65 -18.96
N GLU A 87 0.89 5.52 -19.90
CA GLU A 87 0.18 6.77 -20.25
C GLU A 87 -1.23 6.57 -20.79
N ASN A 88 -1.48 5.44 -21.47
CA ASN A 88 -2.76 5.15 -22.11
C ASN A 88 -3.80 4.52 -21.17
N HIS A 89 -3.42 4.21 -19.93
CA HIS A 89 -4.29 3.54 -18.96
C HIS A 89 -4.77 4.52 -17.89
N ARG A 90 -5.95 4.25 -17.34
CA ARG A 90 -6.55 5.04 -16.25
C ARG A 90 -6.34 4.40 -14.89
N ILE A 91 -6.11 3.10 -14.83
CA ILE A 91 -5.80 2.37 -13.61
C ILE A 91 -4.39 1.78 -13.76
N ILE A 92 -3.48 2.18 -12.87
CA ILE A 92 -2.12 1.67 -12.86
C ILE A 92 -1.93 0.88 -11.57
N LEU A 93 -1.67 -0.41 -11.70
CA LEU A 93 -1.40 -1.31 -10.58
C LEU A 93 0.11 -1.54 -10.47
N THR A 94 0.68 -1.31 -9.30
CA THR A 94 2.12 -1.49 -9.08
C THR A 94 2.41 -1.75 -7.60
N THR A 95 3.58 -2.29 -7.26
CA THR A 95 3.96 -2.32 -5.84
C THR A 95 4.32 -0.90 -5.38
N CYS A 96 4.24 -0.62 -4.07
CA CYS A 96 4.64 0.68 -3.52
C CYS A 96 6.06 1.07 -3.97
N ALA A 97 7.03 0.15 -3.84
CA ALA A 97 8.40 0.36 -4.29
C ALA A 97 8.53 0.59 -5.81
N SER A 98 7.74 -0.11 -6.63
CA SER A 98 7.76 0.02 -8.10
C SER A 98 6.91 1.19 -8.61
N ALA A 99 6.25 1.96 -7.74
CA ALA A 99 5.45 3.11 -8.15
C ALA A 99 6.28 4.19 -8.83
N VAL A 100 7.61 4.25 -8.59
CA VAL A 100 8.57 5.13 -9.28
C VAL A 100 8.49 5.06 -10.80
N HIS A 101 8.08 3.92 -11.36
CA HIS A 101 7.90 3.76 -12.80
C HIS A 101 6.72 4.56 -13.36
N ALA A 102 5.83 5.04 -12.49
CA ALA A 102 4.71 5.91 -12.80
C ALA A 102 4.98 7.40 -12.51
N ALA A 103 6.20 7.80 -12.15
CA ALA A 103 6.54 9.15 -11.66
C ALA A 103 6.21 10.34 -12.60
N LYS A 104 5.94 10.09 -13.88
CA LYS A 104 5.57 11.14 -14.87
C LYS A 104 4.09 11.18 -15.20
N LEU A 105 3.29 10.36 -14.52
CA LEU A 105 1.86 10.29 -14.73
C LEU A 105 1.14 11.12 -13.68
N SER A 106 0.07 11.78 -14.12
CA SER A 106 -0.77 12.61 -13.27
C SER A 106 -1.91 11.78 -12.69
N PHE A 107 -1.96 11.62 -11.36
CA PHE A 107 -2.96 10.80 -10.68
C PHE A 107 -3.93 11.65 -9.87
N THR A 108 -5.23 11.35 -9.95
CA THR A 108 -6.25 12.00 -9.10
C THR A 108 -6.45 11.24 -7.79
N HIS A 109 -6.20 9.93 -7.80
CA HIS A 109 -6.35 9.07 -6.63
C HIS A 109 -5.16 8.13 -6.46
N VAL A 110 -4.77 7.90 -5.21
CA VAL A 110 -3.85 6.84 -4.79
C VAL A 110 -4.59 5.91 -3.85
N ILE A 111 -4.57 4.61 -4.14
CA ILE A 111 -5.22 3.57 -3.35
C ILE A 111 -4.15 2.59 -2.93
N ILE A 112 -4.01 2.31 -1.63
CA ILE A 112 -2.97 1.45 -1.08
C ILE A 112 -3.61 0.36 -0.24
N ASP A 113 -3.47 -0.90 -0.67
CA ASP A 113 -3.86 -2.09 0.09
C ASP A 113 -2.69 -2.63 0.93
N GLU A 114 -3.01 -3.34 2.01
CA GLU A 114 -2.06 -3.89 2.97
C GLU A 114 -1.05 -2.85 3.53
N ALA A 115 -1.48 -1.59 3.66
CA ALA A 115 -0.61 -0.49 4.07
C ALA A 115 -0.13 -0.58 5.52
N ALA A 116 -0.82 -1.35 6.37
CA ALA A 116 -0.38 -1.65 7.73
C ALA A 116 0.86 -2.55 7.77
N CYS A 117 1.07 -3.38 6.73
CA CYS A 117 2.24 -4.25 6.62
C CYS A 117 3.45 -3.56 5.95
N ALA A 118 3.34 -2.27 5.62
CA ALA A 118 4.33 -1.52 4.87
C ALA A 118 4.94 -0.43 5.75
N SER A 119 6.25 -0.24 5.64
CA SER A 119 6.91 0.89 6.32
C SER A 119 6.36 2.22 5.79
N GLU A 120 6.32 3.25 6.64
CA GLU A 120 5.85 4.56 6.19
C GLU A 120 6.59 5.08 4.94
N PRO A 121 7.94 5.01 4.84
CA PRO A 121 8.64 5.47 3.64
C PRO A 121 8.21 4.73 2.37
N GLU A 122 7.89 3.45 2.47
CA GLU A 122 7.42 2.66 1.34
C GLU A 122 6.05 3.14 0.84
N VAL A 123 5.10 3.36 1.76
CA VAL A 123 3.75 3.87 1.44
C VAL A 123 3.81 5.30 0.88
N LEU A 124 4.80 6.10 1.29
CA LEU A 124 4.98 7.46 0.80
C LEU A 124 5.41 7.53 -0.67
N ILE A 125 6.09 6.50 -1.23
CA ILE A 125 6.54 6.50 -2.63
C ILE A 125 5.39 6.81 -3.62
N PRO A 126 4.29 6.03 -3.67
CA PRO A 126 3.18 6.32 -4.58
C PRO A 126 2.47 7.64 -4.26
N ILE A 127 2.40 8.05 -2.99
CA ILE A 127 1.77 9.30 -2.56
C ILE A 127 2.54 10.50 -3.11
N THR A 128 3.86 10.54 -2.90
CA THR A 128 4.72 11.63 -3.36
C THR A 128 4.74 11.70 -4.88
N ILE A 129 4.72 10.56 -5.57
CA ILE A 129 4.62 10.51 -7.03
C ILE A 129 3.34 11.17 -7.54
N ALA A 130 2.20 10.83 -6.96
CA ALA A 130 0.93 11.41 -7.39
C ALA A 130 0.87 12.91 -7.07
N ALA A 131 1.26 13.31 -5.85
CA ALA A 131 1.22 14.69 -5.39
C ALA A 131 2.21 15.60 -6.17
N GLY A 132 3.38 15.08 -6.55
CA GLY A 132 4.40 15.86 -7.26
C GLY A 132 4.06 16.18 -8.71
N GLN A 133 3.03 15.55 -9.30
CA GLN A 133 2.67 15.72 -10.71
C GLN A 133 1.42 16.60 -10.92
N ARG A 134 0.85 17.17 -9.85
CA ARG A 134 -0.39 17.95 -9.90
C ARG A 134 -0.39 19.11 -8.91
N THR A 135 -1.06 20.18 -9.29
CA THR A 135 -1.38 21.31 -8.40
C THR A 135 -2.63 21.03 -7.55
N GLU A 136 -3.56 20.26 -8.11
CA GLU A 136 -4.80 19.88 -7.42
C GLU A 136 -4.55 18.79 -6.37
N PRO A 137 -5.32 18.80 -5.26
CA PRO A 137 -5.21 17.76 -4.23
C PRO A 137 -5.43 16.36 -4.77
N VAL A 138 -4.54 15.45 -4.40
CA VAL A 138 -4.67 14.02 -4.66
C VAL A 138 -5.47 13.37 -3.53
N LYS A 139 -6.46 12.55 -3.88
CA LYS A 139 -7.24 11.79 -2.91
C LYS A 139 -6.51 10.49 -2.57
N ILE A 140 -6.25 10.24 -1.29
CA ILE A 140 -5.49 9.07 -0.83
C ILE A 140 -6.43 8.16 -0.05
N ILE A 141 -6.46 6.89 -0.42
CA ILE A 141 -7.20 5.83 0.26
C ILE A 141 -6.17 4.80 0.74
N VAL A 142 -6.16 4.56 2.04
CA VAL A 142 -5.25 3.60 2.69
C VAL A 142 -6.09 2.53 3.35
N ALA A 143 -5.81 1.26 3.06
CA ALA A 143 -6.42 0.12 3.72
C ALA A 143 -5.35 -0.86 4.21
N GLY A 144 -5.67 -1.55 5.29
CA GLY A 144 -4.82 -2.51 5.95
C GLY A 144 -5.45 -2.91 7.27
N ASP A 145 -4.80 -3.84 7.98
CA ASP A 145 -5.18 -4.22 9.33
C ASP A 145 -3.97 -4.06 10.27
N PRO A 146 -3.89 -2.98 11.06
CA PRO A 146 -2.82 -2.76 12.04
C PRO A 146 -2.72 -3.86 13.11
N MET A 147 -3.75 -4.69 13.26
CA MET A 147 -3.76 -5.79 14.23
C MET A 147 -3.24 -7.12 13.66
N GLN A 148 -2.78 -7.14 12.40
CA GLN A 148 -2.17 -8.31 11.78
C GLN A 148 -0.64 -8.23 11.84
N LEU A 149 0.04 -8.31 10.70
CA LEU A 149 1.48 -8.08 10.64
C LEU A 149 1.78 -6.60 10.42
N GLY A 150 2.71 -6.05 11.20
CA GLY A 150 3.32 -4.76 10.94
C GLY A 150 4.39 -4.83 9.84
N ALA A 151 5.08 -3.72 9.60
CA ALA A 151 6.19 -3.68 8.64
C ALA A 151 7.34 -4.61 9.06
N GLN A 152 7.82 -5.44 8.13
CA GLN A 152 8.95 -6.34 8.40
C GLN A 152 10.29 -5.61 8.27
N ILE A 153 10.89 -5.25 9.40
CA ILE A 153 12.17 -4.55 9.47
C ILE A 153 13.24 -5.49 10.03
N ASN A 154 14.31 -5.71 9.27
CA ASN A 154 15.41 -6.62 9.67
C ASN A 154 16.40 -5.98 10.66
N SER A 155 16.50 -4.64 10.67
CA SER A 155 17.45 -3.92 11.51
C SER A 155 16.80 -3.57 12.83
N GLU A 156 17.27 -4.17 13.92
CA GLU A 156 16.81 -3.86 15.28
C GLU A 156 16.99 -2.38 15.63
N ILE A 157 18.10 -1.77 15.19
CA ILE A 157 18.32 -0.33 15.35
C ILE A 157 17.23 0.48 14.63
N ALA A 158 16.84 0.07 13.42
CA ALA A 158 15.79 0.78 12.69
C ALA A 158 14.41 0.63 13.35
N VAL A 159 14.17 -0.51 14.00
CA VAL A 159 12.98 -0.73 14.84
C VAL A 159 13.02 0.19 16.07
N GLU A 160 14.15 0.28 16.76
CA GLU A 160 14.32 1.19 17.90
C GLU A 160 14.04 2.66 17.55
N PHE A 161 14.36 3.06 16.31
CA PHE A 161 14.06 4.39 15.77
C PHE A 161 12.68 4.49 15.07
N GLY A 162 11.82 3.48 15.20
CA GLY A 162 10.39 3.52 14.83
C GLY A 162 10.05 3.19 13.38
N LEU A 163 10.96 2.61 12.59
CA LEU A 163 10.71 2.29 11.18
C LEU A 163 9.64 1.20 10.98
N GLU A 164 9.39 0.38 11.99
CA GLU A 164 8.32 -0.63 11.99
C GLU A 164 6.92 -0.03 12.10
N THR A 165 6.82 1.22 12.57
CA THR A 165 5.55 1.95 12.61
C THR A 165 5.12 2.32 11.20
N SER A 166 4.00 1.76 10.75
CA SER A 166 3.41 2.05 9.45
C SER A 166 2.77 3.45 9.41
N LEU A 167 2.59 4.00 8.21
CA LEU A 167 1.85 5.25 8.02
C LEU A 167 0.43 5.15 8.59
N MET A 168 -0.22 3.98 8.44
CA MET A 168 -1.58 3.77 8.92
C MET A 168 -1.65 3.83 10.45
N GLU A 169 -0.73 3.16 11.15
CA GLU A 169 -0.64 3.21 12.62
C GLU A 169 -0.37 4.63 13.11
N ARG A 170 0.58 5.33 12.48
CA ARG A 170 0.87 6.73 12.83
C ARG A 170 -0.31 7.65 12.59
N LEU A 171 -1.09 7.45 11.53
CA LEU A 171 -2.30 8.24 11.29
C LEU A 171 -3.37 7.96 12.35
N LEU A 172 -3.58 6.69 12.72
CA LEU A 172 -4.58 6.29 13.72
C LEU A 172 -4.26 6.79 15.13
N SER A 173 -2.99 7.10 15.44
CA SER A 173 -2.61 7.70 16.72
C SER A 173 -2.86 9.20 16.80
N LEU A 174 -3.13 9.90 15.69
CA LEU A 174 -3.44 11.33 15.69
C LEU A 174 -4.87 11.57 16.17
N LEU A 175 -5.09 12.55 17.04
CA LEU A 175 -6.40 12.88 17.64
C LEU A 175 -7.57 13.01 16.65
N ILE A 176 -7.30 13.51 15.44
CA ILE A 176 -8.32 13.69 14.39
C ILE A 176 -8.82 12.37 13.77
N TYR A 177 -8.03 11.30 13.88
CA TYR A 177 -8.38 9.94 13.46
C TYR A 177 -8.59 9.01 14.67
N GLY A 178 -8.00 9.37 15.81
CA GLY A 178 -8.04 8.69 17.09
C GLY A 178 -9.21 9.17 17.94
N THR A 179 -10.42 8.79 17.57
CA THR A 179 -11.54 8.68 18.54
C THR A 179 -11.47 7.38 19.36
N TRP A 180 -10.33 6.68 19.32
CA TRP A 180 -10.16 5.31 19.80
C TRP A 180 -9.41 5.26 21.14
N GLN A 181 -10.13 5.39 22.26
CA GLN A 181 -9.67 4.93 23.58
C GLN A 181 -9.70 3.39 23.63
N ASN A 182 -8.82 2.72 22.88
CA ASN A 182 -8.70 1.25 22.91
C ASN A 182 -7.43 0.86 23.68
N GLU A 183 -7.62 0.36 24.90
CA GLU A 183 -6.57 -0.22 25.76
C GLU A 183 -5.68 -1.23 25.00
N ARG A 184 -6.25 -1.95 24.02
CA ARG A 184 -5.52 -2.90 23.15
C ARG A 184 -4.39 -2.31 22.30
N PHE A 185 -4.50 -1.07 21.84
CA PHE A 185 -3.40 -0.43 21.10
C PHE A 185 -2.30 0.06 22.05
N GLN A 186 -2.69 0.52 23.24
CA GLN A 186 -1.72 0.88 24.28
C GLN A 186 -0.93 -0.33 24.75
N ASP A 187 -1.57 -1.49 24.90
CA ASP A 187 -0.92 -2.76 25.28
C ASP A 187 0.05 -3.27 24.20
N ALA A 188 -0.30 -3.13 22.91
CA ALA A 188 0.59 -3.51 21.81
C ALA A 188 1.83 -2.61 21.71
N PHE A 189 1.67 -1.30 21.93
CA PHE A 189 2.80 -0.35 22.00
C PHE A 189 3.63 -0.52 23.29
N ALA A 190 3.00 -0.81 24.42
CA ALA A 190 3.70 -1.04 25.69
C ALA A 190 4.46 -2.38 25.72
N SER A 191 3.95 -3.40 25.04
CA SER A 191 4.60 -4.71 24.96
C SER A 191 5.75 -4.76 23.96
N SER A 192 5.77 -3.93 22.91
CA SER A 192 6.92 -3.83 21.99
C SER A 192 8.11 -3.05 22.57
N HIS A 193 7.90 -2.24 23.61
CA HIS A 193 8.93 -1.39 24.23
C HIS A 193 9.42 -1.88 25.61
N SER A 194 8.96 -3.04 26.10
CA SER A 194 9.38 -3.59 27.41
C SER A 194 10.60 -4.52 27.35
N GLY A 195 11.29 -4.59 26.20
CA GLY A 195 12.42 -5.50 25.95
C GLY A 195 13.82 -4.88 26.05
N SER A 196 14.09 -3.89 26.91
CA SER A 196 15.48 -3.44 27.16
C SER A 196 15.66 -2.63 28.45
N ALA A 197 15.46 -3.26 29.60
CA ALA A 197 15.97 -2.71 30.86
C ALA A 197 16.26 -3.85 31.85
N GLY A 198 17.49 -4.36 31.79
CA GLY A 198 17.94 -5.43 32.66
C GLY A 198 19.46 -5.57 32.67
N ASP A 199 20.18 -4.47 32.86
CA ASP A 199 21.58 -4.52 33.30
C ASP A 199 21.62 -4.09 34.77
N GLU A 200 21.58 -5.07 35.68
CA GLU A 200 21.97 -4.89 37.07
C GLU A 200 23.49 -4.76 37.15
N LEU A 201 23.98 -3.58 37.54
CA LEU A 201 25.37 -3.40 37.96
C LEU A 201 25.66 -4.23 39.22
N PRO A 202 26.74 -5.04 39.25
CA PRO A 202 27.12 -5.74 40.47
C PRO A 202 27.69 -4.73 41.48
N THR A 203 27.04 -4.62 42.62
CA THR A 203 27.65 -4.05 43.83
C THR A 203 28.52 -5.13 44.47
N SER A 204 29.83 -4.97 44.44
CA SER A 204 30.77 -5.74 45.26
C SER A 204 31.38 -4.83 46.31
N GLY A 205 31.38 -5.31 47.56
CA GLY A 205 31.95 -4.67 48.74
C GLY A 205 33.47 -4.67 48.80
#